data_AF-I1C6Z3-F1
#
_entry.id   AF-I1C6Z3-F1
#
_cell.length_a   1.000
_cell.length_b   1.000
_cell.length_c   1.000
_cell.angle_alpha   90.00
_cell.angle_beta   90.00
_cell.angle_gamma   90.00
#
_symmetry.space_group_name_H-M   'P 1'
#
loop_
_entity.id
_entity.type
_entity.pdbx_description
1 polymer ?
#
loop_
_entity_poly.entity_id
_entity_poly.type
_entity_poly.pdbx_seq_one_letter_code
_entity_poly.pdbx_strand_id
1 'polypeptide(L)' 'MARMFTNSIYYVHEKSSMAELNKEIPVSQPKVQADDPQVFKENMHELVSDLVKKAKEIDSLIEVLPGIQQTEEEQVK' A
#
# COMPACT_ATOMS: atom_id res chain seq x y z
N MET A 1 1.92 -7.91 -4.33
CA MET A 1 1.18 -6.68 -4.69
C MET A 1 -0.29 -6.73 -4.28
N ALA A 2 -1.15 -7.60 -4.84
CA ALA A 2 -2.59 -7.60 -4.54
C ALA A 2 -2.92 -7.67 -3.02
N ARG A 3 -2.29 -8.59 -2.28
CA ARG A 3 -2.47 -8.70 -0.81
C ARG A 3 -2.03 -7.44 -0.06
N MET A 4 -0.95 -6.78 -0.50
CA MET A 4 -0.51 -5.53 0.12
C MET A 4 -1.57 -4.45 -0.09
N PHE A 5 -2.07 -4.29 -1.31
CA PHE A 5 -3.16 -3.35 -1.59
C PHE A 5 -4.40 -3.58 -0.74
N THR A 6 -4.90 -4.83 -0.67
CA THR A 6 -6.09 -5.14 0.14
C THR A 6 -5.85 -4.85 1.62
N ASN A 7 -4.68 -5.21 2.14
CA ASN A 7 -4.32 -4.94 3.54
C ASN A 7 -4.14 -3.44 3.81
N SER A 8 -3.57 -2.68 2.88
CA SER A 8 -3.44 -1.23 3.01
C SER A 8 -4.80 -0.54 3.04
N ILE A 9 -5.74 -0.94 2.18
CA ILE A 9 -7.11 -0.41 2.20
C ILE A 9 -7.81 -0.80 3.51
N TYR A 10 -7.65 -2.04 3.96
CA TYR A 10 -8.19 -2.50 5.23
C TYR A 10 -7.64 -1.68 6.40
N TYR A 11 -6.33 -1.42 6.43
CA TYR A 11 -5.70 -0.58 7.44
C TYR A 11 -6.28 0.85 7.44
N VAL A 12 -6.37 1.49 6.27
CA VAL A 12 -6.94 2.84 6.15
C VAL A 12 -8.39 2.88 6.64
N HIS A 13 -9.19 1.88 6.25
CA HIS A 13 -10.57 1.77 6.70
C HIS A 13 -10.64 1.61 8.21
N GLU A 14 -9.83 0.72 8.79
CA GLU A 14 -9.94 0.35 10.20
C GLU A 14 -9.35 1.38 11.15
N LYS A 15 -8.27 2.05 10.72
CA LYS A 15 -7.45 2.90 11.56
C LYS A 15 -7.67 4.40 11.38
N SER A 16 -8.47 4.83 10.40
CA SER A 16 -8.84 6.23 10.24
C SER A 16 -9.88 6.68 11.27
N SER A 17 -9.74 7.92 11.75
CA SER A 17 -10.74 8.60 12.58
C SER A 17 -11.50 9.66 11.78
N MET A 18 -12.67 10.07 12.28
CA MET A 18 -13.32 11.29 11.82
C MET A 18 -12.51 12.51 12.25
N ALA A 19 -12.44 13.53 11.39
CA ALA A 19 -11.80 14.80 11.70
C ALA A 19 -12.85 15.83 12.15
N GLU A 20 -12.55 16.58 13.21
CA GLU A 20 -13.37 17.72 13.63
C GLU A 20 -13.18 18.89 12.66
N LEU A 21 -14.26 19.31 11.99
CA LEU A 21 -14.24 20.46 11.08
C LEU A 21 -14.35 21.79 11.85
N ASN A 22 -15.11 21.80 12.95
CA ASN A 22 -15.31 22.95 13.82
C ASN A 22 -15.21 22.49 15.28
N LYS A 23 -14.46 23.23 16.11
CA LYS A 23 -14.27 22.96 17.54
C LYS A 23 -15.58 23.06 18.36
N GLU A 24 -16.57 23.76 17.84
CA GLU A 24 -17.90 23.87 18.46
C GLU A 24 -18.77 22.62 18.22
N ILE A 25 -18.38 21.76 17.26
CA ILE A 25 -19.10 20.53 16.90
C ILE A 25 -18.12 19.36 17.05
N PRO A 26 -17.96 18.83 18.28
CA PRO A 26 -17.05 17.72 18.54
C PRO A 26 -17.54 16.43 17.87
N VAL A 27 -16.63 15.50 17.62
CA VAL A 27 -16.99 14.16 17.10
C VAL A 27 -17.76 13.39 18.17
N SER A 28 -19.05 13.12 17.90
CA SER A 28 -19.94 12.45 18.85
C SER A 28 -19.58 10.99 19.15
N GLN A 29 -18.96 10.29 18.19
CA GLN A 29 -18.59 8.88 18.31
C GLN A 29 -17.21 8.62 17.71
N PRO A 30 -16.13 8.73 18.51
CA PRO A 30 -14.80 8.39 18.04
C PRO A 30 -14.70 6.89 17.76
N LYS A 31 -14.02 6.52 16.66
CA LYS A 31 -13.76 5.13 16.32
C LYS A 31 -12.70 4.57 17.29
N VAL A 32 -13.09 3.60 18.11
CA VAL A 32 -12.23 3.01 19.17
C VAL A 32 -10.91 2.44 18.63
N GLN A 33 -10.95 1.92 17.41
CA GLN A 33 -9.79 1.27 16.78
C GLN A 33 -8.90 2.24 16.01
N ALA A 34 -9.30 3.52 15.89
CA ALA A 34 -8.51 4.50 15.17
C ALA A 34 -7.17 4.73 15.85
N ASP A 35 -6.13 4.91 15.04
CA ASP A 35 -4.82 5.26 15.55
C ASP A 35 -4.77 6.77 15.85
N ASP A 36 -3.82 7.18 16.68
CA ASP A 36 -3.54 8.61 16.88
C ASP A 36 -3.21 9.28 15.53
N PRO A 37 -3.65 10.52 15.27
CA PRO A 37 -3.44 11.17 13.97
C PRO A 37 -1.97 11.21 13.51
N GLN A 38 -1.02 11.36 14.44
CA GLN A 38 0.40 11.37 14.11
C GLN A 38 0.88 9.97 13.71
N VAL A 39 0.50 8.95 14.49
CA VAL A 39 0.84 7.55 14.20
C VAL A 39 0.22 7.09 12.88
N PHE A 40 -1.06 7.43 12.64
CA PHE A 40 -1.75 7.12 11.39
C PHE A 40 -1.04 7.74 10.19
N LYS A 41 -0.59 9.00 10.31
CA LYS A 41 0.15 9.68 9.25
C LYS A 41 1.50 9.00 8.95
N GLU A 42 2.24 8.64 9.99
CA GLU A 42 3.53 7.95 9.86
C GLU A 42 3.36 6.57 9.19
N ASN A 43 2.39 5.78 9.65
CA ASN A 43 2.07 4.48 9.08
C ASN A 43 1.60 4.60 7.62
N MET A 44 0.85 5.65 7.28
CA MET A 44 0.46 5.94 5.90
C MET A 44 1.67 6.23 5.00
N HIS A 45 2.65 6.99 5.49
CA HIS A 45 3.89 7.24 4.73
C HIS A 45 4.69 5.95 4.51
N GLU A 46 4.77 5.08 5.52
CA GLU A 46 5.42 3.77 5.40
C GLU A 46 4.72 2.89 4.36
N LEU A 47 3.39 2.76 4.45
CA LEU A 47 2.60 1.96 3.49
C LEU A 47 2.82 2.41 2.04
N VAL A 48 2.87 3.72 1.79
CA VAL A 48 3.13 4.26 0.45
C VAL A 48 4.57 3.94 0.01
N SER A 49 5.55 4.11 0.91
CA SER A 49 6.95 3.81 0.64
C SER A 49 7.14 2.34 0.23
N ASP A 50 6.55 1.41 0.98
CA ASP A 50 6.62 -0.01 0.71
C ASP A 50 5.97 -0.40 -0.61
N LEU A 51 4.81 0.20 -0.92
CA LEU A 51 4.12 -0.05 -2.17
C LEU A 51 4.97 0.38 -3.39
N VAL A 52 5.54 1.57 -3.32
CA VAL A 52 6.43 2.11 -4.37
C VAL A 52 7.68 1.27 -4.50
N LYS A 53 8.29 0.87 -3.37
CA LYS A 53 9.47 0.01 -3.38
C LYS A 53 9.17 -1.32 -4.05
N LYS A 54 8.05 -1.96 -3.73
CA LYS A 54 7.64 -3.23 -4.35
C LYS A 54 7.31 -3.11 -5.83
N ALA A 55 6.73 -1.98 -6.26
CA ALA A 55 6.51 -1.71 -7.67
C ALA A 55 7.85 -1.65 -8.43
N LYS A 56 8.82 -0.88 -7.91
CA LYS A 56 10.17 -0.79 -8.49
C LYS A 56 10.91 -2.11 -8.51
N GLU A 57 10.80 -2.90 -7.44
CA GLU A 57 11.39 -4.24 -7.41
C GLU A 57 10.81 -5.15 -8.50
N ILE A 58 9.50 -5.07 -8.77
CA ILE A 58 8.88 -5.81 -9.87
C ILE A 58 9.41 -5.33 -11.21
N ASP A 59 9.51 -4.01 -11.43
CA ASP A 59 10.06 -3.46 -12.67
C ASP A 59 11.50 -3.94 -12.90
N SER A 60 12.34 -3.87 -11.88
CA SER A 60 13.71 -4.39 -11.95
C SER A 60 13.72 -5.90 -12.25
N LEU A 61 12.86 -6.70 -11.62
CA LEU A 61 12.78 -8.13 -11.90
C LEU A 61 12.37 -8.41 -13.35
N ILE A 62 11.45 -7.61 -13.91
CA ILE A 62 11.05 -7.71 -15.32
C ILE A 62 12.24 -7.44 -16.24
N GLU A 63 13.08 -6.45 -15.93
CA GLU A 63 14.29 -6.16 -16.72
C GLU A 63 15.32 -7.30 -16.71
N VAL A 64 15.43 -8.04 -15.60
CA VAL A 64 16.35 -9.19 -15.49
C VAL A 64 15.75 -10.51 -15.95
N LEU A 65 14.46 -10.55 -16.30
CA LEU A 65 13.84 -11.78 -16.79
C LEU A 65 14.63 -12.26 -18.02
N PRO A 66 15.12 -13.52 -18.04
CA PRO A 66 15.69 -14.07 -19.25
C PRO A 66 14.61 -13.98 -20.32
N GLY A 67 14.90 -13.23 -21.38
CA GLY A 67 13.88 -12.96 -22.38
C GLY A 67 13.42 -14.27 -23.03
N ILE A 68 12.15 -14.29 -23.43
CA ILE A 68 11.63 -15.21 -24.44
C ILE A 68 12.16 -14.71 -25.80
N GLN A 69 13.49 -14.57 -25.91
CA GLN A 69 14.16 -14.07 -27.10
C GLN A 69 14.25 -15.18 -28.15
N GLN A 70 14.12 -16.43 -27.70
CA GLN A 70 14.20 -17.62 -28.52
C GLN A 70 12.83 -18.30 -28.60
N THR A 71 12.44 -18.65 -29.81
CA THR A 71 11.31 -19.52 -30.10
C THR A 71 11.48 -20.89 -29.44
N GLU A 72 10.40 -21.65 -29.24
CA GLU A 72 10.50 -23.00 -28.68
C GLU A 72 11.48 -23.89 -29.49
N GLU A 73 11.55 -23.71 -30.82
CA GLU A 73 12.49 -24.43 -31.68
C GLU A 73 13.97 -24.11 -31.40
N GLU A 74 14.28 -22.88 -31.00
CA GLU A 74 15.64 -22.44 -30.66
C GLU A 74 16.07 -22.91 -29.27
N GLN A 75 15.13 -23.16 -28.35
CA GLN A 75 15.40 -23.65 -26.99
C GLN A 75 15.60 -25.17 -26.91
N VAL A 76 15.17 -25.92 -27.92
CA VAL A 76 15.22 -27.40 -27.97
C VAL A 76 16.51 -27.91 -28.64
N LYS A 77 17.21 -27.07 -29.40
CA LYS A 77 18.53 -27.39 -29.98
C LYS A 77 19.65 -27.22 -28.96
#